data_AF-U7QGP5-F1
#
_entry.id   AF-U7QGP5-F1
#
_cell.length_a   1.000
_cell.length_b   1.000
_cell.length_c   1.000
_cell.angle_alpha   90.00
_cell.angle_beta   90.00
_cell.angle_gamma   90.00
#
_symmetry.space_group_name_H-M   'P 1'
#
loop_
_entity.id
_entity.type
_entity.pdbx_description
1 polymer ?
#
loop_
_entity_poly.entity_id
_entity_poly.type
_entity_poly.pdbx_seq_one_letter_code
_entity_poly.pdbx_strand_id
1 'polypeptide(L)'
;MQIIKLKARVDAEGKVILQVPQGLANQELEIAIVYQLVSPNPPTQTPEELGWPSGFFEQTAGCLAQEPLVRYSQGEYETREPIE
;
A
#
# COMPACT_ATOMS: atom_id res chain seq x y z
N MET A 1 -27.53 -10.55 2.28
CA MET A 1 -26.24 -10.47 3.01
C MET A 1 -25.77 -9.03 3.00
N GLN A 2 -25.71 -8.38 4.16
CA GLN A 2 -25.25 -6.99 4.31
C GLN A 2 -23.96 -7.01 5.13
N ILE A 3 -22.90 -6.35 4.66
CA ILE A 3 -21.59 -6.36 5.32
C ILE A 3 -21.35 -4.98 5.95
N ILE A 4 -21.23 -4.95 7.28
CA ILE A 4 -20.88 -3.73 8.01
C ILE A 4 -19.35 -3.67 8.14
N LYS A 5 -18.71 -2.72 7.47
CA LYS A 5 -17.27 -2.45 7.62
C LYS A 5 -17.06 -1.42 8.74
N LEU A 6 -16.52 -1.86 9.87
CA LEU A 6 -16.21 -1.02 11.04
C LEU A 6 -14.69 -0.97 11.25
N LYS A 7 -14.15 0.22 11.52
CA LYS A 7 -12.84 0.36 12.17
C LYS A 7 -13.07 0.58 13.66
N ALA A 8 -12.63 -0.36 14.49
CA ALA A 8 -12.70 -0.25 15.95
C ALA A 8 -11.30 -0.31 16.55
N ARG A 9 -11.10 0.45 17.63
CA ARG A 9 -9.89 0.37 18.44
C ARG A 9 -10.15 -0.60 19.59
N VAL A 10 -9.21 -1.52 19.79
CA VAL A 10 -9.20 -2.39 20.97
C VAL A 10 -8.89 -1.54 22.20
N ASP A 11 -9.71 -1.66 23.24
CA ASP A 11 -9.50 -0.93 24.49
C ASP A 11 -8.33 -1.50 25.30
N ALA A 12 -8.00 -0.86 26.43
CA ALA A 12 -6.91 -1.29 27.31
C ALA A 12 -7.12 -2.69 27.93
N GLU A 13 -8.34 -3.21 27.87
CA GLU A 13 -8.73 -4.53 28.40
C GLU A 13 -8.80 -5.60 27.30
N GLY A 14 -8.51 -5.24 26.03
CA GLY A 14 -8.53 -6.17 24.91
C GLY A 14 -9.91 -6.35 24.26
N LYS A 15 -10.89 -5.48 24.53
CA LYS A 15 -12.27 -5.62 24.03
C LYS A 15 -12.58 -4.68 22.86
N VAL A 16 -13.54 -5.10 22.04
CA VAL A 16 -14.15 -4.31 20.97
C VAL A 16 -15.66 -4.33 21.15
N ILE A 17 -16.28 -3.15 21.24
CA ILE A 17 -17.73 -3.00 21.41
C ILE A 17 -18.36 -2.65 20.06
N LEU A 18 -19.21 -3.55 19.55
CA LEU A 18 -20.00 -3.32 18.33
C LEU A 18 -21.36 -2.74 18.70
N GLN A 19 -21.65 -1.52 18.24
CA GLN A 19 -22.97 -0.89 18.40
C GLN A 19 -23.77 -1.05 17.10
N VAL A 20 -24.94 -1.66 17.19
CA VAL A 20 -25.87 -1.80 16.06
C VAL A 20 -26.92 -0.68 16.08
N PRO A 21 -27.40 -0.22 14.91
CA PRO A 21 -28.48 0.77 14.85
C PRO A 21 -29.73 0.32 15.60
N GLN A 22 -30.43 1.27 16.25
CA GLN A 22 -31.65 0.99 17.03
C GLN A 22 -32.74 0.29 16.21
N GLY A 23 -32.81 0.53 14.90
CA GLY A 23 -33.76 -0.15 14.01
C GLY A 23 -33.59 -1.67 13.92
N LEU A 24 -32.45 -2.21 14.37
CA LEU A 24 -32.17 -3.65 14.44
C LEU A 24 -32.43 -4.26 15.83
N ALA A 25 -32.98 -3.48 16.78
CA ALA A 25 -33.27 -3.97 18.12
C ALA A 25 -34.27 -5.15 18.09
N ASN A 26 -34.02 -6.15 18.95
CA ASN A 26 -34.81 -7.39 19.06
C ASN A 26 -34.88 -8.24 17.79
N GLN A 27 -33.95 -8.04 16.83
CA GLN A 27 -33.83 -8.89 15.65
C GLN A 27 -32.65 -9.85 15.82
N GLU A 28 -32.77 -11.03 15.22
CA GLU A 28 -31.68 -12.00 15.15
C GLU A 28 -30.69 -11.58 14.05
N LEU A 29 -29.41 -11.49 14.39
CA LEU A 29 -28.34 -11.04 13.50
C LEU A 29 -27.25 -12.10 13.43
N GLU A 30 -26.94 -12.55 12.22
CA GLU A 30 -25.75 -13.35 11.94
C GLU A 30 -24.57 -12.41 11.66
N ILE A 31 -23.47 -12.53 12.42
CA ILE A 31 -22.31 -11.63 12.33
C ILE A 31 -21.06 -12.45 12.07
N ALA A 32 -20.35 -12.13 10.98
CA ALA A 32 -19.02 -12.64 10.69
C ALA A 32 -17.97 -11.54 10.92
N ILE A 33 -17.00 -11.80 11.80
CA ILE A 33 -15.91 -10.86 12.11
C ILE A 33 -14.62 -11.36 11.48
N VAL A 34 -14.05 -10.56 10.58
CA VAL A 34 -12.71 -10.75 10.04
C VAL A 34 -11.86 -9.57 10.50
N TYR A 35 -10.77 -9.84 11.22
CA TYR A 35 -9.88 -8.81 11.73
C TYR A 35 -8.47 -8.95 11.14
N GLN A 36 -7.81 -7.80 10.98
CA GLN A 36 -6.40 -7.70 10.64
C GLN A 36 -5.79 -6.67 11.57
N LEU A 37 -4.68 -7.02 12.21
CA LEU A 37 -3.89 -6.05 12.96
C LEU A 37 -3.38 -5.00 11.98
N VAL A 38 -3.91 -3.79 12.10
CA VAL A 38 -3.32 -2.63 11.45
C VAL A 38 -2.19 -2.21 12.37
N SER A 39 -1.01 -2.82 12.19
CA SER A 39 0.19 -2.24 12.77
C SER A 39 0.23 -0.78 12.33
N PRO A 40 0.50 0.19 13.21
CA PRO A 40 0.95 1.49 12.73
C PRO A 40 2.06 1.16 11.72
N ASN A 41 1.99 1.73 10.52
CA ASN A 41 3.08 1.61 9.56
C ASN A 41 4.38 1.72 10.37
N PRO A 42 5.34 0.79 10.20
CA PRO A 42 6.62 0.97 10.85
C PRO A 42 7.03 2.43 10.60
N PRO A 43 7.52 3.15 11.63
CA PRO A 43 7.88 4.55 11.49
C PRO A 43 8.60 4.67 10.15
N THR A 44 8.03 5.48 9.25
CA THR A 44 8.55 5.61 7.88
C THR A 44 9.98 6.06 8.05
N GLN A 45 10.90 5.11 7.91
CA GLN A 45 12.31 5.37 8.10
C GLN A 45 12.67 6.45 7.10
N THR A 46 13.38 7.47 7.55
CA THR A 46 13.83 8.50 6.62
C THR A 46 14.78 7.84 5.61
N PRO A 47 14.91 8.38 4.39
CA PRO A 47 15.90 7.93 3.42
C PRO A 47 17.31 7.77 4.03
N GLU A 48 17.70 8.66 4.92
CA GLU A 48 18.99 8.62 5.62
C GLU A 48 19.11 7.42 6.57
N GLU A 49 18.03 7.08 7.29
CA GLU A 49 17.97 5.88 8.13
C GLU A 49 18.03 4.58 7.32
N LEU A 50 17.67 4.66 6.04
CA LEU A 50 17.79 3.58 5.06
C LEU A 50 19.16 3.55 4.35
N GLY A 51 20.09 4.43 4.73
CA GLY A 51 21.45 4.49 4.19
C GLY A 51 21.62 5.36 2.95
N TRP A 52 20.61 6.14 2.56
CA TRP A 52 20.71 7.07 1.44
C TRP A 52 21.45 8.36 1.84
N PRO A 53 22.23 8.96 0.93
CA PRO A 53 22.76 10.31 1.15
C PRO A 53 21.64 11.32 1.39
N SER A 54 21.90 12.32 2.22
CA SER A 54 20.92 13.37 2.50
C SER A 54 20.51 14.09 1.22
N GLY A 55 19.19 14.23 1.01
CA GLY A 55 18.63 14.90 -0.16
C GLY A 55 18.74 14.11 -1.48
N PHE A 56 19.06 12.82 -1.44
CA PHE A 56 19.27 12.00 -2.65
C PHE A 56 18.03 11.98 -3.56
N PHE A 57 16.84 11.80 -3.00
CA PHE A 57 15.60 11.71 -3.78
C PHE A 57 15.18 13.05 -4.35
N GLU A 58 15.37 14.14 -3.60
CA GLU A 58 15.09 15.51 -4.03
C GLU A 58 15.99 15.93 -5.21
N GLN A 59 17.24 15.45 -5.22
CA GLN A 59 18.20 15.75 -6.29
C GLN A 59 18.07 14.83 -7.50
N THR A 60 17.61 13.58 -7.31
CA THR A 60 17.63 12.56 -8.37
C THR A 60 16.27 12.34 -9.01
N ALA A 61 15.18 12.38 -8.23
CA ALA A 61 13.85 12.13 -8.76
C ALA A 61 13.43 13.27 -9.70
N GLY A 62 13.32 12.97 -10.98
CA GLY A 62 12.94 13.95 -12.00
C GLY A 62 14.05 14.94 -12.38
N CYS A 63 15.31 14.67 -12.06
CA CYS A 63 16.43 15.53 -12.46
C CYS A 63 16.55 15.67 -14.00
N LEU A 64 16.06 14.68 -14.74
CA LEU A 64 16.00 14.67 -16.21
C LEU A 64 14.62 15.09 -16.76
N ALA A 65 13.73 15.65 -15.93
CA ALA A 65 12.40 16.06 -16.40
C ALA A 65 12.45 17.17 -17.46
N GLN A 66 13.51 18.00 -17.44
CA GLN A 66 13.73 19.08 -18.41
C GLN A 66 14.62 18.65 -19.58
N GLU A 67 15.22 17.45 -19.52
CA GLU A 67 16.09 16.89 -20.54
C GLU A 67 15.43 15.65 -21.14
N PRO A 68 14.72 15.77 -22.28
CA PRO A 68 14.06 14.63 -22.88
C PRO A 68 15.09 13.54 -23.21
N LEU A 69 14.94 12.37 -22.59
CA LEU A 69 15.75 11.20 -22.88
C LEU A 69 15.56 10.81 -24.35
N VAL A 70 16.58 11.05 -25.17
CA VAL A 70 16.56 10.68 -26.59
C VAL A 70 17.00 9.22 -26.73
N ARG A 71 16.10 8.38 -27.25
CA ARG A 71 16.46 7.03 -27.69
C ARG A 71 17.05 7.10 -29.09
N TYR A 72 18.36 6.90 -29.21
CA TYR A 72 19.03 6.80 -30.51
C TYR A 72 18.63 5.52 -31.27
N SER A 73 18.86 5.52 -32.58
CA SER A 73 18.63 4.36 -33.45
C SER A 73 19.39 3.13 -32.93
N GLN A 74 18.71 1.99 -32.81
CA GLN A 74 19.27 0.76 -32.23
C GLN A 74 20.09 -0.08 -33.23
N GLY A 75 20.28 0.40 -34.46
CA GLY A 75 20.92 -0.34 -35.53
C GLY A 75 20.06 -1.49 -36.05
N GLU A 76 20.66 -2.33 -36.89
CA GLU A 76 20.06 -3.56 -37.39
C GLU A 76 20.21 -4.67 -36.35
N TYR A 77 19.18 -5.50 -36.19
CA TYR A 77 19.25 -6.68 -35.33
C TYR A 77 20.18 -7.74 -35.91
N GLU A 78 20.83 -8.51 -35.04
CA GLU A 78 21.57 -9.70 -35.45
C GLU A 78 20.62 -10.75 -36.02
N THR A 79 21.04 -11.41 -37.10
CA THR A 79 20.30 -12.55 -37.65
C THR A 79 20.52 -13.76 -36.75
N ARG A 80 19.45 -14.25 -36.13
CA ARG A 80 19.49 -15.48 -35.31
C ARG A 80 19.60 -16.72 -36.21
N GLU A 81 20.24 -17.76 -35.68
CA GLU A 81 20.24 -19.07 -36.34
C GLU A 81 18.81 -19.63 -36.48
N PRO A 82 18.53 -20.39 -37.55
CA PRO A 82 17.25 -21.06 -37.71
C PRO A 82 17.01 -22.07 -36.58
N ILE A 83 15.74 -22.24 -36.20
CA ILE A 83 15.34 -23.29 -35.26
C ILE A 83 15.27 -24.60 -36.04
N GLU A 84 16.00 -25.62 -35.59
CA GLU A 84 15.92 -27.01 -36.09
C GLU A 84 14.67 -27.75 -35.56
#